data_AF-A0A1G0HXK4-F1
#
_entry.id   AF-A0A1G0HXK4-F1
#
_cell.length_a   1.000
_cell.length_b   1.000
_cell.length_c   1.000
_cell.angle_alpha   90.00
_cell.angle_beta   90.00
_cell.angle_gamma   90.00
#
_symmetry.space_group_name_H-M   'P 1'
#
loop_
_entity.id
_entity.type
_entity.pdbx_description
1 polymer ?
#
loop_
_entity_poly.entity_id
_entity_poly.type
_entity_poly.pdbx_seq_one_letter_code
_entity_poly.pdbx_strand_id
1 'polypeptide(L)'
;MFIEKITGTSLIEVLVSLFLLSLMAAASSELNLVSLREAKSEYYSSVAMQQIKNMLAVLSIPQAMDTASALERWNQQNQMVLPRGKGTVRGQHPHFVVSIYWGGEPIEDCTMNRIGVSGCLSLT
;
A
#
# COMPACT_ATOMS: atom_id res chain seq x y z
N MET A 1 -44.79 16.95 -47.69
CA MET A 1 -44.83 16.40 -46.33
C MET A 1 -43.91 15.18 -46.32
N PHE A 2 -42.67 15.33 -45.86
CA PHE A 2 -41.71 14.22 -45.81
C PHE A 2 -42.02 13.40 -44.56
N ILE A 3 -42.54 12.19 -44.74
CA ILE A 3 -42.68 11.22 -43.65
C ILE A 3 -41.30 10.58 -43.50
N GLU A 4 -40.56 10.97 -42.46
CA GLU A 4 -39.35 10.26 -42.05
C GLU A 4 -39.70 8.83 -41.66
N LYS A 5 -39.10 7.85 -42.34
CA LYS A 5 -39.15 6.44 -41.92
C LYS A 5 -38.32 6.31 -40.65
N ILE A 6 -38.98 6.33 -39.49
CA ILE A 6 -38.39 5.82 -38.26
C ILE A 6 -38.29 4.31 -38.42
N THR A 7 -37.10 3.83 -38.77
CA THR A 7 -36.79 2.40 -38.77
C THR A 7 -36.60 1.98 -37.32
N GLY A 8 -37.45 1.06 -36.84
CA GLY A 8 -37.32 0.51 -35.49
C GLY A 8 -35.96 -0.15 -35.31
N THR A 9 -35.38 -0.01 -34.12
CA THR A 9 -34.10 -0.63 -33.74
C THR A 9 -34.09 -2.11 -34.12
N SER A 10 -33.12 -2.49 -34.94
CA SER A 10 -32.93 -3.89 -35.31
C SER A 10 -32.52 -4.70 -34.07
N LEU A 11 -32.99 -5.93 -33.95
CA LEU A 11 -32.53 -6.85 -32.89
C LEU A 11 -30.99 -6.97 -32.88
N ILE A 12 -30.36 -6.89 -34.05
CA ILE A 12 -28.90 -6.92 -34.18
C ILE A 12 -28.25 -5.67 -33.58
N GLU A 13 -28.89 -4.51 -33.70
CA GLU A 13 -28.40 -3.23 -33.19
C GLU A 13 -28.47 -3.18 -31.66
N VAL A 14 -29.54 -3.75 -31.09
CA VAL A 14 -29.67 -3.96 -29.64
C VAL A 14 -28.60 -4.92 -29.13
N LEU A 15 -28.36 -6.04 -29.83
CA LEU A 15 -27.31 -7.01 -29.45
C LEU A 15 -25.91 -6.40 -29.52
N VAL A 16 -25.60 -5.66 -30.58
CA VAL A 16 -24.31 -4.95 -30.72
C VAL A 16 -24.16 -3.90 -29.62
N SER A 17 -25.20 -3.13 -29.31
CA SER A 17 -25.16 -2.14 -28.24
C SER A 17 -24.94 -2.78 -26.86
N LEU A 18 -25.64 -3.89 -26.56
CA LEU A 18 -25.45 -4.65 -25.32
C LEU A 18 -24.05 -5.26 -25.22
N PHE A 19 -23.51 -5.74 -26.33
CA PHE A 19 -22.15 -6.28 -26.39
C PHE A 19 -21.10 -5.18 -26.14
N LEU A 20 -21.27 -3.99 -26.73
CA LEU A 20 -20.37 -2.86 -26.48
C LEU A 20 -20.45 -2.38 -25.03
N LEU A 21 -21.67 -2.31 -24.47
CA LEU A 21 -21.87 -1.94 -23.06
C LEU A 21 -21.23 -2.94 -22.10
N SER A 22 -21.31 -4.25 -22.38
CA SER A 22 -20.70 -5.26 -21.52
C SER A 22 -19.17 -5.21 -21.54
N LEU A 23 -18.56 -4.94 -22.71
CA LEU A 23 -17.12 -4.72 -22.83
C LEU A 23 -16.65 -3.50 -22.03
N MET A 24 -17.37 -2.38 -22.12
CA MET A 24 -17.05 -1.17 -21.36
C MET A 24 -17.18 -1.40 -19.85
N ALA A 25 -18.23 -2.10 -19.42
CA ALA A 25 -18.45 -2.45 -18.02
C ALA A 25 -17.30 -3.33 -17.48
N ALA A 26 -16.89 -4.37 -18.24
CA ALA A 26 -15.78 -5.24 -17.86
C ALA A 26 -14.47 -4.45 -17.70
N ALA A 27 -14.11 -3.61 -18.68
CA ALA A 27 -12.90 -2.80 -18.61
C ALA A 27 -12.87 -1.84 -17.41
N SER A 28 -14.01 -1.24 -17.06
CA SER A 28 -14.10 -0.33 -15.90
C SER A 28 -13.84 -1.04 -14.56
N SER A 29 -14.24 -2.31 -14.45
CA SER A 29 -14.09 -3.08 -13.21
C SER A 29 -12.63 -3.40 -12.89
N GLU A 30 -11.82 -3.64 -13.92
CA GLU A 30 -10.38 -3.90 -13.78
C GLU A 30 -9.60 -2.64 -13.40
N LEU A 31 -9.93 -1.51 -14.02
CA LEU A 31 -9.30 -0.21 -13.71
C LEU A 31 -9.50 0.19 -12.25
N ASN A 32 -10.69 -0.05 -11.70
CA ASN A 32 -10.98 0.22 -10.30
C ASN A 32 -10.17 -0.69 -9.35
N LEU A 33 -9.92 -1.94 -9.72
CA LEU A 33 -9.12 -2.85 -8.91
C LEU A 33 -7.63 -2.46 -8.89
N VAL A 34 -7.10 -2.01 -10.03
CA VAL A 34 -5.71 -1.55 -10.14
C VAL A 34 -5.50 -0.28 -9.30
N SER A 35 -6.36 0.72 -9.48
CA SER A 35 -6.26 1.99 -8.73
C SER A 35 -6.38 1.79 -7.22
N LEU A 36 -7.26 0.89 -6.77
CA LEU A 36 -7.38 0.53 -5.35
C LEU A 36 -6.12 -0.15 -4.82
N ARG A 37 -5.47 -1.01 -5.61
CA ARG A 37 -4.22 -1.67 -5.21
C ARG A 37 -3.07 -0.68 -5.12
N GLU A 38 -2.97 0.24 -6.08
CA GLU A 38 -1.96 1.31 -6.08
C GLU A 38 -2.15 2.23 -4.87
N ALA A 39 -3.36 2.73 -4.64
CA ALA A 39 -3.67 3.57 -3.49
C ALA A 39 -3.36 2.86 -2.15
N LYS A 40 -3.64 1.56 -2.06
CA LYS A 40 -3.31 0.76 -0.87
C LYS A 40 -1.80 0.60 -0.67
N SER A 41 -1.06 0.39 -1.76
CA SER A 41 0.40 0.30 -1.74
C SER A 41 1.04 1.61 -1.27
N GLU A 42 0.60 2.74 -1.82
CA GLU A 42 1.07 4.07 -1.42
C GLU A 42 0.72 4.39 0.04
N TYR A 43 -0.50 4.06 0.45
CA TYR A 43 -0.95 4.23 1.83
C TYR A 43 -0.03 3.48 2.81
N TYR A 44 0.25 2.19 2.58
CA TYR A 44 1.12 1.43 3.48
C TYR A 44 2.56 1.93 3.48
N SER A 45 3.10 2.32 2.32
CA SER A 45 4.44 2.91 2.24
C SER A 45 4.53 4.22 3.04
N SER A 46 3.51 5.08 2.94
CA SER A 46 3.42 6.33 3.69
C SER A 46 3.34 6.10 5.20
N VAL A 47 2.50 5.15 5.64
CA VAL A 47 2.40 4.75 7.05
C VAL A 47 3.73 4.19 7.55
N ALA A 48 4.37 3.29 6.79
CA ALA A 48 5.65 2.69 7.13
C ALA A 48 6.76 3.75 7.28
N MET A 49 6.81 4.71 6.35
CA MET A 49 7.73 5.85 6.41
C MET A 49 7.50 6.70 7.68
N GLN A 50 6.24 6.98 8.01
CA GLN A 50 5.92 7.74 9.22
C GLN A 50 6.33 6.97 10.49
N GLN A 51 6.11 5.66 10.53
CA GLN A 51 6.53 4.80 11.64
C GLN A 51 8.04 4.80 11.84
N ILE A 52 8.83 4.73 10.76
CA ILE A 52 10.30 4.82 10.85
C ILE A 52 10.72 6.19 11.38
N LYS A 53 10.17 7.28 10.85
CA LYS A 53 10.50 8.65 11.29
C LYS A 53 10.22 8.84 12.78
N ASN A 54 9.08 8.35 13.26
CA ASN A 54 8.74 8.39 14.68
C ASN A 54 9.76 7.62 15.51
N MET A 55 10.16 6.43 15.07
CA MET A 55 11.16 5.62 15.79
C MET A 55 12.55 6.26 15.78
N LEU A 56 13.00 6.82 14.65
CA LEU A 56 14.25 7.57 14.58
C LEU A 56 14.25 8.78 15.53
N ALA A 57 13.14 9.51 15.62
CA ALA A 57 13.01 10.60 16.58
C ALA A 57 13.14 10.12 18.03
N VAL A 58 12.53 8.99 18.37
CA VAL A 58 12.66 8.34 19.69
C VAL A 58 14.12 7.95 19.98
N LEU A 59 14.81 7.34 19.00
CA LEU A 59 16.20 6.89 19.13
C LEU A 59 17.23 8.04 19.16
N SER A 60 16.87 9.21 18.65
CA SER A 60 17.73 10.39 18.67
C SER A 60 17.90 10.99 20.07
N ILE A 61 17.02 10.64 21.01
CA ILE A 61 17.03 11.15 22.38
C ILE A 61 18.08 10.36 23.21
N PRO A 62 19.16 11.01 23.69
CA PRO A 62 20.29 10.30 24.32
C PRO A 62 19.99 9.66 25.68
N GLN A 63 18.88 10.02 26.33
CA GLN A 63 18.59 9.61 27.70
C GLN A 63 17.85 8.27 27.74
N ALA A 64 18.60 7.21 28.04
CA ALA A 64 18.19 6.00 28.76
C ALA A 64 16.90 5.29 28.30
N MET A 65 16.48 5.45 27.04
CA MET A 65 15.41 4.62 26.51
C MET A 65 15.97 3.24 26.23
N ASP A 66 15.52 2.27 27.01
CA ASP A 66 15.68 0.86 26.68
C ASP A 66 15.14 0.63 25.26
N THR A 67 16.08 0.42 24.33
CA THR A 67 15.78 0.26 22.91
C THR A 67 14.89 -0.96 22.70
N ALA A 68 14.99 -1.98 23.56
CA ALA A 68 14.13 -3.15 23.52
C ALA A 68 12.67 -2.78 23.85
N SER A 69 12.42 -2.08 24.96
CA SER A 69 11.09 -1.59 25.34
C SER A 69 10.49 -0.61 24.31
N ALA A 70 11.33 0.25 23.70
CA ALA A 70 10.89 1.14 22.62
C ALA A 70 10.49 0.35 21.37
N LEU A 71 11.30 -0.64 20.98
CA LEU A 71 11.05 -1.52 19.84
C LEU A 71 9.78 -2.38 20.05
N GLU A 72 9.55 -2.89 21.26
CA GLU A 72 8.35 -3.67 21.56
C GLU A 72 7.07 -2.83 21.38
N ARG A 73 7.03 -1.63 21.98
CA ARG A 73 5.89 -0.71 21.82
C ARG A 73 5.69 -0.28 20.37
N TRP A 74 6.78 0.02 19.67
CA TRP A 74 6.72 0.35 18.25
C TRP A 74 6.18 -0.82 17.42
N ASN A 75 6.56 -2.06 17.73
CA ASN A 75 6.04 -3.24 17.05
C ASN A 75 4.56 -3.52 17.35
N GLN A 76 4.09 -3.23 18.57
CA GLN A 76 2.65 -3.27 18.87
C GLN A 76 1.89 -2.25 18.02
N GLN A 77 2.44 -1.04 17.85
CA GLN A 77 1.86 -0.01 16.98
C GLN A 77 1.85 -0.43 15.51
N ASN A 78 2.97 -0.96 15.00
CA ASN A 78 3.10 -1.42 13.63
C ASN A 78 2.07 -2.51 13.30
N GLN A 79 1.80 -3.43 14.21
CA GLN A 79 0.79 -4.48 14.01
C GLN A 79 -0.64 -3.93 13.89
N MET A 80 -0.93 -2.75 14.47
CA MET A 80 -2.25 -2.12 14.40
C MET A 80 -2.46 -1.35 13.08
N VAL A 81 -1.41 -0.80 12.50
CA VAL A 81 -1.52 0.12 11.35
C VAL A 81 -1.02 -0.46 10.03
N LEU A 82 -0.21 -1.51 10.08
CA LEU A 82 0.31 -2.22 8.91
C LEU A 82 -0.08 -3.70 8.95
N PRO A 83 -0.39 -4.31 7.81
CA PRO A 83 -0.68 -5.73 7.75
C PRO A 83 0.54 -6.52 8.22
N ARG A 84 0.42 -7.30 9.30
CA ARG A 84 1.55 -8.05 9.89
C ARG A 84 2.80 -7.18 10.14
N GLY A 85 2.57 -5.90 10.47
CA GLY A 85 3.64 -4.91 10.62
C GLY A 85 4.64 -5.28 11.71
N LYS A 86 5.92 -5.29 11.37
CA LYS A 86 7.03 -5.51 12.31
C LYS A 86 8.22 -4.65 11.92
N GLY A 87 9.07 -4.35 12.87
CA GLY A 87 10.25 -3.55 12.68
C GLY A 87 11.43 -4.06 13.50
N THR A 88 12.61 -3.63 13.09
CA THR A 88 13.90 -3.99 13.69
C THR A 88 14.75 -2.74 13.80
N VAL A 89 15.47 -2.62 14.90
CA VAL A 89 16.48 -1.57 15.10
C VAL A 89 17.83 -2.26 15.26
N ARG A 90 18.82 -1.80 14.52
CA ARG A 90 20.21 -2.28 14.59
C ARG A 90 21.17 -1.11 14.76
N GLY A 91 22.38 -1.39 15.21
CA GLY A 91 23.38 -0.36 15.48
C GLY A 91 23.29 0.20 16.89
N GLN A 92 23.98 1.31 17.12
CA GLN A 92 24.11 1.95 18.43
C GLN A 92 24.08 3.46 18.25
N HIS A 93 23.64 4.20 19.27
CA HIS A 93 23.60 5.65 19.21
C HIS A 93 24.97 6.24 18.81
N PRO A 94 25.02 7.19 17.86
CA PRO A 94 23.91 7.82 17.13
C PRO A 94 23.53 7.12 15.82
N HIS A 95 24.22 6.05 15.44
CA HIS A 95 24.07 5.34 14.17
C HIS A 95 23.14 4.14 14.31
N PHE A 96 21.83 4.40 14.22
CA PHE A 96 20.82 3.36 14.16
C PHE A 96 20.43 3.06 12.71
N VAL A 97 20.08 1.81 12.45
CA VAL A 97 19.41 1.39 11.23
C VAL A 97 18.03 0.89 11.63
N VAL A 98 17.00 1.58 11.18
CA VAL A 98 15.60 1.26 11.47
C VAL A 98 14.98 0.68 10.22
N SER A 99 14.49 -0.55 10.32
CA SER A 99 13.79 -1.23 9.23
C SER A 99 12.38 -1.62 9.65
N ILE A 100 11.44 -1.55 8.73
CA ILE A 100 10.05 -1.96 8.91
C ILE A 100 9.61 -2.88 7.77
N TYR A 101 8.75 -3.84 8.09
CA TYR A 101 8.26 -4.90 7.22
C TYR A 101 6.73 -4.97 7.36
N TRP A 102 6.04 -5.22 6.26
CA TRP A 102 4.59 -5.44 6.26
C TRP A 102 4.17 -6.43 5.18
N GLY A 103 2.96 -6.95 5.33
CA GLY A 103 2.35 -7.92 4.43
C GLY A 103 2.94 -9.31 4.62
N GLY A 104 3.40 -9.90 3.52
CA GLY A 104 4.04 -11.22 3.50
C GLY A 104 5.56 -11.15 3.57
N GLU A 105 6.14 -9.98 3.79
CA GLU A 105 7.59 -9.80 3.74
C GLU A 105 8.28 -10.46 4.94
N PRO A 106 9.26 -11.35 4.72
CA PRO A 106 10.04 -11.92 5.81
C PRO A 106 10.86 -10.83 6.51
N ILE A 107 11.11 -11.04 7.80
CA ILE A 107 11.93 -10.16 8.64
C ILE A 107 13.41 -10.50 8.39
N GLU A 108 13.87 -10.17 7.20
CA GLU A 108 15.27 -10.32 6.76
C GLU A 108 15.92 -8.93 6.63
N ASP A 109 17.21 -8.85 6.33
CA ASP A 109 17.86 -7.56 6.08
C ASP A 109 17.19 -6.87 4.89
N CYS A 110 16.44 -5.80 5.14
CA CYS A 110 15.88 -4.97 4.09
C CYS A 110 17.00 -4.17 3.41
N THR A 111 17.75 -4.82 2.51
CA THR A 111 18.86 -4.20 1.75
C THR A 111 18.35 -3.23 0.69
N MET A 112 17.16 -3.50 0.14
CA MET A 112 16.51 -2.67 -0.87
C MET A 112 15.06 -2.41 -0.45
N ASN A 113 14.68 -1.14 -0.48
CA ASN A 113 13.32 -0.69 -0.20
C ASN A 113 12.35 -1.29 -1.22
N ARG A 114 11.31 -1.96 -0.72
CA ARG A 114 10.25 -2.59 -1.53
C ARG A 114 8.91 -1.97 -1.14
N ILE A 115 8.25 -1.37 -2.12
CA ILE A 115 6.97 -0.70 -1.96
C ILE A 115 5.90 -1.53 -2.66
N GLY A 116 4.82 -1.81 -1.93
CA GLY A 116 3.76 -2.69 -2.39
C GLY A 116 2.70 -2.90 -1.32
N VAL A 117 1.73 -3.76 -1.61
CA VAL A 117 0.80 -4.31 -0.61
C VAL A 117 1.53 -5.13 0.48
N SER A 118 2.73 -5.60 0.15
CA SER A 118 3.74 -6.18 1.02
C SER A 118 5.06 -5.48 0.72
N GLY A 119 5.92 -5.31 1.70
CA GLY A 119 7.19 -4.64 1.46
C GLY A 119 8.03 -4.43 2.71
N CYS A 120 9.16 -3.75 2.50
CA CYS A 120 10.06 -3.35 3.56
C CYS A 120 10.68 -1.98 3.24
N LEU A 121 10.95 -1.20 4.29
CA LEU A 121 11.71 0.05 4.20
C LEU A 121 12.82 0.02 5.25
N SER A 122 13.99 0.54 4.90
CA SER A 122 15.10 0.71 5.82
C SER A 122 15.70 2.11 5.70
N LEU A 123 15.94 2.75 6.83
CA LEU A 123 16.57 4.07 6.92
C LEU A 123 17.63 4.09 8.03
N THR A 124 18.61 4.96 7.87
CA THR A 124 19.70 5.23 8.82
C THR A 124 19.54 6.62 9.43
#